data_AF-A0A6J7ZYH8-F1
#
_entry.id   AF-A0A6J7ZYH8-F1
#
_cell.length_a   1.000
_cell.length_b   1.000
_cell.length_c   1.000
_cell.angle_alpha   90.00
_cell.angle_beta   90.00
_cell.angle_gamma   90.00
#
_symmetry.space_group_name_H-M   'P 1'
#
loop_
_entity.id
_entity.type
_entity.pdbx_description
1 polymer ?
#
loop_
_entity_poly.entity_id
_entity_poly.type
_entity_poly.pdbx_seq_one_letter_code
_entity_poly.pdbx_strand_id
1 'polypeptide(L)'
;MASNILPCDICNLRALSNPSVHWCQDCDEALCYNCEEYHALSKSSKGHSIIPIIDYQKLPSFVANIKHFCEMHSAKYQNYCQKYECPMCYKCIQGHAECAKSILPLEDVVKHQNALQSFHTLTKNVADLEAKIRQMEKDRKNNLTEVINRCKAGRKKIHNFRLKVNNHLDTIKFPQYYFFYRYLHFDYTQNLTIG
;
A
#
# COMPACT_ATOMS: atom_id res chain seq x y z
N MET A 1 -6.70 -6.99 25.91
CA MET A 1 -7.63 -7.78 25.08
C MET A 1 -7.59 -9.20 25.60
N ALA A 2 -8.68 -9.71 26.17
CA ALA A 2 -8.72 -11.06 26.71
C ALA A 2 -8.72 -12.04 25.53
N SER A 3 -7.64 -12.80 25.38
CA SER A 3 -7.62 -14.00 24.55
C SER A 3 -8.66 -14.97 25.12
N ASN A 4 -9.77 -15.19 24.42
CA ASN A 4 -10.70 -16.27 24.76
C ASN A 4 -9.95 -17.59 24.53
N ILE A 5 -9.45 -18.16 25.61
CA ILE A 5 -8.79 -19.47 25.62
C ILE A 5 -9.90 -20.51 25.52
N LEU A 6 -10.08 -21.13 24.35
CA LEU A 6 -11.02 -22.24 24.20
C LEU A 6 -10.52 -23.44 25.03
N PRO A 7 -11.41 -24.15 25.74
CA PRO A 7 -11.04 -25.43 26.35
C PRO A 7 -10.78 -26.47 25.25
N CYS A 8 -9.91 -27.43 25.52
CA CYS A 8 -9.73 -28.58 24.64
C CYS A 8 -10.96 -29.50 24.70
N ASP A 9 -11.56 -29.81 23.55
CA ASP A 9 -12.80 -30.57 23.47
C ASP A 9 -12.65 -31.99 24.02
N ILE A 10 -11.56 -32.68 23.68
CA ILE A 10 -11.28 -34.05 24.16
C ILE A 10 -11.08 -34.07 25.68
N CYS A 11 -10.39 -33.07 26.22
CA CYS A 11 -10.20 -32.95 27.67
C CYS A 11 -11.51 -32.62 28.37
N ASN A 12 -12.32 -31.74 27.78
CA ASN A 12 -13.62 -31.37 28.32
C ASN A 12 -14.57 -32.56 28.43
N LEU A 13 -14.56 -33.49 27.45
CA LEU A 13 -15.27 -34.77 27.54
C LEU A 13 -14.84 -35.63 28.73
N ARG A 14 -13.61 -35.46 29.21
CA ARG A 14 -13.05 -36.15 30.39
C ARG A 14 -13.16 -35.32 31.68
N ALA A 15 -13.96 -34.25 31.68
CA ALA A 15 -14.08 -33.27 32.76
C ALA A 15 -12.75 -32.60 33.15
N LEU A 16 -11.82 -32.49 32.20
CA LEU A 16 -10.55 -31.78 32.35
C LEU A 16 -10.60 -30.46 31.57
N SER A 17 -10.21 -29.34 32.20
CA SER A 17 -10.23 -28.01 31.58
C SER A 17 -8.85 -27.58 31.10
N ASN A 18 -8.23 -28.39 30.24
CA ASN A 18 -6.94 -28.02 29.62
C ASN A 18 -7.16 -26.98 28.52
N PRO A 19 -6.33 -25.92 28.45
CA PRO A 19 -6.42 -24.92 27.40
C PRO A 19 -6.05 -25.53 26.04
N SER A 20 -6.83 -25.21 25.02
CA SER A 20 -6.49 -25.57 23.65
C SER A 20 -5.45 -24.62 23.08
N VAL A 21 -4.59 -25.16 22.23
CA VAL A 21 -3.53 -24.43 21.51
C VAL A 21 -3.57 -24.69 20.01
N HIS A 22 -4.27 -25.75 19.60
CA HIS A 22 -4.41 -26.18 18.23
C HIS A 22 -5.89 -26.35 17.86
N TRP A 23 -6.18 -26.25 16.57
CA TRP A 23 -7.49 -26.49 15.98
C TRP A 23 -7.34 -27.51 14.85
N CYS A 24 -8.11 -28.59 14.89
CA CYS A 24 -8.18 -29.56 13.80
C CYS A 24 -9.30 -29.17 12.85
N GLN A 25 -8.95 -28.79 11.62
CA GLN A 25 -9.93 -28.33 10.62
C GLN A 25 -10.80 -29.46 10.08
N ASP A 26 -10.32 -30.70 10.11
CA ASP A 26 -11.06 -31.84 9.59
C ASP A 26 -12.07 -32.41 10.62
N CYS A 27 -11.77 -32.27 11.91
CA CYS A 27 -12.65 -32.71 13.00
C CYS A 27 -13.53 -31.59 13.57
N ASP A 28 -13.19 -30.32 13.31
CA ASP A 28 -13.83 -29.16 13.91
C ASP A 28 -13.67 -29.13 15.44
N GLU A 29 -12.48 -29.51 15.93
CA GLU A 29 -12.18 -29.71 17.36
C GLU A 29 -10.95 -28.90 17.80
N ALA A 30 -11.03 -28.32 19.00
CA ALA A 30 -9.97 -27.64 19.71
C ALA A 30 -9.14 -28.63 20.56
N LEU A 31 -7.83 -28.62 20.35
CA LEU A 31 -6.90 -29.58 20.94
C LEU A 31 -5.83 -28.88 21.80
N CYS A 32 -5.56 -29.43 22.99
CA CYS A 32 -4.33 -29.12 23.74
C CYS A 32 -3.13 -29.88 23.14
N TYR A 33 -1.91 -29.59 23.59
CA TYR A 33 -0.69 -30.27 23.10
C TYR A 33 -0.78 -31.80 23.13
N ASN A 34 -1.19 -32.37 24.26
CA ASN A 34 -1.27 -33.84 24.40
C ASN A 34 -2.34 -34.41 23.46
N CYS A 35 -3.50 -33.76 23.39
CA CYS A 35 -4.59 -34.22 22.52
C CYS A 35 -4.21 -34.12 21.05
N GLU A 36 -3.47 -33.08 20.65
CA GLU A 36 -2.95 -32.94 19.29
C GLU A 36 -1.98 -34.07 18.94
N GLU A 37 -1.04 -34.39 19.81
CA GLU A 37 -0.07 -35.48 19.57
C GLU A 37 -0.79 -36.83 19.37
N TYR A 38 -1.72 -37.17 20.28
CA TYR A 38 -2.52 -38.39 20.14
C TYR A 38 -3.39 -38.37 18.87
N HIS A 39 -3.94 -37.21 18.52
CA HIS A 39 -4.75 -37.05 17.32
C HIS A 39 -3.93 -37.27 16.04
N ALA A 40 -2.73 -36.70 15.97
CA ALA A 40 -1.83 -36.87 14.82
C ALA A 40 -1.36 -38.33 14.65
N LEU A 41 -1.22 -39.07 15.76
CA LEU A 41 -0.77 -40.46 15.77
C LEU A 41 -1.90 -41.47 15.53
N SER A 42 -3.15 -41.11 15.82
CA SER A 42 -4.30 -42.01 15.63
C SER A 42 -4.55 -42.30 14.15
N LYS A 43 -4.84 -43.57 13.81
CA LYS A 43 -5.13 -43.98 12.42
C LYS A 43 -6.30 -43.22 11.80
N SER A 44 -7.29 -42.83 12.60
CA SER A 44 -8.50 -42.16 12.13
C SER A 44 -8.30 -40.69 11.78
N SER A 45 -7.32 -40.04 12.39
CA SER A 45 -7.03 -38.60 12.25
C SER A 45 -5.64 -38.31 11.69
N LYS A 46 -4.92 -39.36 11.30
CA LYS A 46 -3.60 -39.27 10.69
C LYS A 46 -3.67 -38.47 9.39
N GLY A 47 -2.96 -37.35 9.37
CA GLY A 47 -2.91 -36.44 8.22
C GLY A 47 -4.02 -35.39 8.18
N HIS A 48 -4.79 -35.23 9.27
CA HIS A 48 -5.65 -34.06 9.42
C HIS A 48 -4.82 -32.77 9.45
N SER A 49 -5.41 -31.70 8.95
CA SER A 49 -4.87 -30.33 8.98
C SER A 49 -5.10 -29.74 10.36
N ILE A 50 -4.00 -29.57 11.09
CA ILE A 50 -3.98 -29.00 12.43
C ILE A 50 -3.23 -27.67 12.35
N ILE A 51 -3.86 -26.60 12.84
CA ILE A 51 -3.28 -25.26 12.85
C ILE A 51 -3.29 -24.66 14.26
N PRO A 52 -2.38 -23.72 14.59
CA PRO A 52 -2.42 -23.01 15.86
C PRO A 52 -3.74 -22.25 16.03
N ILE A 53 -4.31 -22.30 17.23
CA ILE A 53 -5.61 -21.65 17.50
C ILE A 53 -5.55 -20.13 17.31
N ILE A 54 -4.38 -19.53 17.56
CA ILE A 54 -4.14 -18.09 17.34
C ILE A 54 -4.30 -17.74 15.87
N ASP A 55 -3.90 -18.63 14.96
CA ASP A 55 -4.04 -18.40 13.52
C ASP A 55 -5.45 -18.70 13.04
N TYR A 56 -6.10 -19.72 13.61
CA TYR A 56 -7.52 -19.98 13.39
C TYR A 56 -8.40 -18.77 13.78
N GLN A 57 -8.14 -18.15 14.93
CA GLN A 57 -8.87 -16.97 15.41
C GLN A 57 -8.69 -15.73 14.52
N LYS A 58 -7.63 -15.67 13.71
CA LYS A 58 -7.43 -14.60 12.72
C LYS A 58 -8.18 -14.84 11.42
N LEU A 59 -8.67 -16.06 11.18
CA LEU A 59 -9.40 -16.36 9.96
C LEU A 59 -10.73 -15.60 9.95
N PRO A 60 -11.11 -14.99 8.82
CA PRO A 60 -12.45 -14.45 8.66
C PRO A 60 -13.49 -15.55 8.89
N SER A 61 -14.61 -15.21 9.53
CA SER A 61 -15.67 -16.17 9.88
C SER A 61 -16.20 -16.96 8.68
N PHE A 62 -16.21 -16.37 7.49
CA PHE A 62 -16.62 -17.08 6.27
C PHE A 62 -15.63 -18.18 5.86
N VAL A 63 -14.34 -18.03 6.14
CA VAL A 63 -13.29 -19.02 5.83
C VAL A 63 -13.37 -20.20 6.79
N ALA A 64 -13.62 -19.92 8.06
CA ALA A 64 -13.77 -20.96 9.09
C ALA A 64 -14.96 -21.89 8.82
N ASN A 65 -15.99 -21.42 8.10
CA ASN A 65 -17.20 -22.18 7.78
C ASN A 65 -17.16 -22.86 6.40
N ILE A 66 -16.03 -22.85 5.70
CA ILE A 66 -15.92 -23.51 4.40
C ILE A 66 -15.94 -25.03 4.62
N LYS A 67 -16.95 -25.69 4.08
CA LYS A 67 -17.05 -27.15 4.16
C LYS A 67 -15.92 -27.80 3.36
N HIS A 68 -15.07 -28.56 4.04
CA HIS A 68 -13.99 -29.31 3.43
C HIS A 68 -14.42 -30.72 2.96
N PHE A 69 -15.61 -31.17 3.38
CA PHE A 69 -16.12 -32.51 3.13
C PHE A 69 -17.45 -32.49 2.38
N CYS A 70 -17.62 -33.48 1.52
CA CYS A 70 -18.86 -33.76 0.82
C CYS A 70 -19.94 -34.23 1.79
N GLU A 71 -21.05 -33.49 1.85
CA GLU A 71 -22.19 -33.78 2.72
C GLU A 71 -22.79 -35.17 2.49
N MET A 72 -22.81 -35.64 1.24
CA MET A 72 -23.38 -36.94 0.89
C MET A 72 -22.47 -38.11 1.23
N HIS A 73 -21.15 -37.90 1.20
CA HIS A 73 -20.17 -39.00 1.19
C HIS A 73 -19.18 -38.94 2.34
N SER A 74 -19.25 -37.90 3.18
CA SER A 74 -18.30 -37.61 4.27
C SER A 74 -16.84 -37.74 3.83
N ALA A 75 -16.57 -37.38 2.57
CA ALA A 75 -15.26 -37.51 1.93
C ALA A 75 -14.77 -36.13 1.50
N LYS A 76 -13.46 -35.88 1.66
CA LYS A 76 -12.85 -34.58 1.36
C LYS A 76 -13.09 -34.18 -0.10
N TYR A 77 -13.35 -32.89 -0.31
CA TYR A 77 -13.38 -32.33 -1.66
C TYR A 77 -11.96 -32.31 -2.25
N GLN A 78 -11.81 -32.94 -3.40
CA GLN A 78 -10.50 -33.08 -4.08
C GLN A 78 -10.55 -32.61 -5.53
N ASN A 79 -11.75 -32.56 -6.11
CA ASN A 79 -11.97 -32.19 -7.50
C ASN A 79 -13.00 -31.06 -7.59
N TYR A 80 -13.04 -30.41 -8.74
CA TYR A 80 -13.98 -29.34 -9.04
C TYR A 80 -14.56 -29.58 -10.43
N CYS A 81 -15.89 -29.53 -10.55
CA CYS A 81 -16.57 -29.59 -11.82
C CYS A 81 -16.75 -28.17 -12.36
N GLN A 82 -16.10 -27.84 -13.48
CA GLN A 82 -16.26 -26.53 -14.12
C GLN A 82 -17.63 -26.37 -14.78
N LYS A 83 -18.27 -27.46 -15.25
CA LYS A 83 -19.57 -27.40 -15.93
C LYS A 83 -20.71 -26.98 -14.99
N TYR A 84 -20.68 -27.45 -13.75
CA TYR A 84 -21.69 -27.19 -12.72
C TYR A 84 -21.17 -26.34 -11.56
N GLU A 85 -19.94 -25.84 -11.67
CA GLU A 85 -19.27 -24.97 -10.69
C GLU A 85 -19.34 -25.48 -9.24
N CYS A 86 -19.03 -26.76 -9.03
CA CYS A 86 -19.17 -27.38 -7.72
C CYS A 86 -17.94 -28.21 -7.29
N PRO A 87 -17.58 -28.20 -5.99
CA PRO A 87 -16.53 -29.07 -5.45
C PRO A 87 -17.05 -30.51 -5.28
N MET A 88 -16.18 -31.49 -5.50
CA MET A 88 -16.51 -32.90 -5.53
C MET A 88 -15.48 -33.77 -4.80
N CYS A 89 -15.98 -34.76 -4.06
CA CYS A 89 -15.17 -35.88 -3.60
C CYS A 89 -15.04 -36.93 -4.71
N TYR A 90 -14.15 -37.92 -4.53
CA TYR A 90 -13.93 -38.98 -5.52
C TYR A 90 -15.19 -39.81 -5.85
N LYS A 91 -16.13 -39.96 -4.90
CA LYS A 91 -17.39 -40.69 -5.12
C LYS A 91 -18.38 -39.90 -5.99
N CYS A 92 -18.42 -38.58 -5.85
CA CYS A 92 -19.30 -37.70 -6.65
C CYS A 92 -18.99 -37.76 -8.15
N ILE A 93 -17.75 -38.09 -8.53
CA ILE A 93 -17.34 -38.19 -9.94
C ILE A 93 -18.22 -39.17 -10.72
N GLN A 94 -18.66 -40.26 -10.09
CA GLN A 94 -19.51 -41.26 -10.75
C GLN A 94 -20.87 -40.70 -11.17
N GLY A 95 -21.42 -39.74 -10.42
CA GLY A 95 -22.64 -39.01 -10.77
C GLY A 95 -22.44 -37.92 -11.83
N HIS A 96 -21.19 -37.65 -12.21
CA HIS A 96 -20.78 -36.64 -13.17
C HIS A 96 -20.14 -37.26 -14.43
N ALA A 97 -20.63 -38.42 -14.87
CA ALA A 97 -20.07 -39.17 -16.01
C ALA A 97 -19.95 -38.31 -17.29
N GLU A 98 -20.93 -37.46 -17.58
CA GLU A 98 -20.91 -36.54 -18.74
C GLU A 98 -19.92 -35.37 -18.59
N CYS A 99 -19.40 -35.15 -17.39
CA CYS A 99 -18.51 -34.02 -17.09
C CYS A 99 -17.04 -34.39 -17.15
N ALA A 100 -16.66 -35.61 -17.53
CA ALA A 100 -15.29 -36.12 -17.40
C ALA A 100 -14.19 -35.16 -17.91
N LYS A 101 -14.47 -34.37 -18.96
CA LYS A 101 -13.53 -33.37 -19.53
C LYS A 101 -13.47 -32.03 -18.78
N SER A 102 -14.46 -31.75 -17.94
CA SER A 102 -14.63 -30.51 -17.18
C SER A 102 -14.38 -30.69 -15.68
N ILE A 103 -13.83 -31.85 -15.28
CA ILE A 103 -13.43 -32.12 -13.90
C ILE A 103 -11.94 -31.87 -13.79
N LEU A 104 -11.56 -30.99 -12.87
CA LEU A 104 -10.16 -30.68 -12.58
C LEU A 104 -9.85 -30.98 -11.10
N PRO A 105 -8.61 -31.33 -10.77
CA PRO A 105 -8.16 -31.33 -9.39
C PRO A 105 -8.37 -29.94 -8.76
N LEU A 106 -8.92 -29.90 -7.54
CA LEU A 106 -9.23 -28.65 -6.86
C LEU A 106 -7.97 -27.80 -6.63
N GLU A 107 -6.82 -28.44 -6.38
CA GLU A 107 -5.52 -27.79 -6.25
C GLU A 107 -5.15 -26.97 -7.49
N ASP A 108 -5.43 -27.48 -8.68
CA ASP A 108 -5.08 -26.80 -9.93
C ASP A 108 -6.01 -25.62 -10.21
N VAL A 109 -7.28 -25.73 -9.82
CA VAL A 109 -8.23 -24.61 -9.85
C VAL A 109 -7.75 -23.48 -8.93
N VAL A 110 -7.30 -23.80 -7.72
CA VAL A 110 -6.76 -22.81 -6.77
C VAL A 110 -5.48 -22.17 -7.30
N LYS A 111 -4.55 -22.96 -7.86
CA LYS A 111 -3.31 -22.42 -8.48
C LYS A 111 -3.65 -21.45 -9.61
N HIS A 112 -4.57 -21.82 -10.49
CA HIS A 112 -5.01 -20.97 -11.59
C HIS A 112 -5.64 -19.66 -11.07
N GLN A 113 -6.50 -19.75 -10.06
CA GLN A 113 -7.13 -18.58 -9.45
C GLN A 113 -6.12 -17.63 -8.81
N ASN A 114 -5.12 -18.18 -8.11
CA ASN A 114 -4.05 -17.38 -7.50
C ASN A 114 -3.18 -16.69 -8.57
N ALA A 115 -2.92 -17.36 -9.69
CA ALA A 115 -2.21 -16.76 -10.82
C ALA A 115 -3.02 -15.58 -11.41
N LEU A 116 -4.33 -15.73 -11.59
CA LEU A 116 -5.21 -14.65 -12.06
C LEU A 116 -5.23 -13.45 -11.09
N GLN A 117 -5.30 -13.69 -9.78
CA GLN A 117 -5.24 -12.62 -8.78
C GLN A 117 -3.90 -11.88 -8.80
N SER A 118 -2.80 -12.61 -8.99
CA SER A 118 -1.46 -12.04 -9.14
C SER A 118 -1.39 -11.15 -10.38
N PHE A 119 -1.98 -11.58 -11.50
CA PHE A 119 -2.07 -10.80 -12.72
C PHE A 119 -2.91 -9.53 -12.53
N HIS A 120 -4.08 -9.63 -11.90
CA HIS A 120 -4.92 -8.47 -11.59
C HIS A 120 -4.19 -7.44 -10.72
N THR A 121 -3.44 -7.91 -9.72
CA THR A 121 -2.62 -7.05 -8.85
C THR A 121 -1.53 -6.33 -9.67
N LEU A 122 -0.88 -7.04 -10.59
CA LEU A 122 0.11 -6.46 -11.49
C LEU A 122 -0.52 -5.39 -12.39
N THR A 123 -1.69 -5.66 -13.00
CA THR A 123 -2.42 -4.69 -13.83
C THR A 123 -2.74 -3.41 -13.06
N LYS A 124 -3.22 -3.54 -11.82
CA LYS A 124 -3.49 -2.38 -10.96
C LYS A 124 -2.23 -1.57 -10.68
N ASN A 125 -1.13 -2.25 -10.34
CA ASN A 125 0.15 -1.58 -10.08
C ASN A 125 0.66 -0.81 -11.30
N VAL A 126 0.51 -1.37 -12.51
CA VAL A 126 0.88 -0.69 -13.76
C VAL A 126 0.04 0.57 -13.98
N ALA A 127 -1.28 0.50 -13.75
CA ALA A 127 -2.16 1.66 -13.86
C ALA A 127 -1.79 2.76 -12.83
N ASP A 128 -1.49 2.37 -11.59
CA ASP A 128 -1.07 3.30 -10.54
C ASP A 128 0.28 3.96 -10.87
N LEU A 129 1.23 3.21 -11.44
CA LEU A 129 2.51 3.75 -11.91
C LEU A 129 2.32 4.75 -13.04
N GLU A 130 1.45 4.44 -14.01
CA GLU A 130 1.14 5.35 -15.11
C GLU A 130 0.55 6.67 -14.59
N ALA A 131 -0.41 6.59 -13.65
CA ALA A 131 -1.00 7.77 -13.03
C ALA A 131 0.05 8.63 -12.29
N LYS A 132 0.96 7.98 -11.54
CA LYS A 132 2.06 8.68 -10.85
C LYS A 132 3.02 9.36 -11.83
N ILE A 133 3.37 8.71 -12.94
CA ILE A 133 4.24 9.31 -13.97
C ILE A 133 3.57 10.54 -14.58
N ARG A 134 2.28 10.45 -14.95
CA ARG A 134 1.52 11.59 -15.48
C ARG A 134 1.46 12.76 -14.49
N GLN A 135 1.31 12.46 -13.20
CA GLN A 135 1.32 13.47 -12.15
C GLN A 135 2.71 14.13 -12.02
N MET A 136 3.79 13.35 -12.00
CA MET A 136 5.16 13.88 -11.95
C MET A 136 5.47 14.79 -13.15
N GLU A 137 5.02 14.43 -14.36
CA GLU A 137 5.18 15.27 -15.54
C GLU A 137 4.46 16.61 -15.40
N LYS A 138 3.24 16.60 -14.85
CA LYS A 138 2.45 17.81 -14.58
C LYS A 138 3.14 18.69 -13.54
N ASP A 139 3.59 18.10 -12.44
CA ASP A 139 4.28 18.83 -11.38
C ASP A 139 5.60 19.42 -11.87
N ARG A 140 6.34 18.69 -12.71
CA ARG A 140 7.56 19.21 -13.36
C ARG A 140 7.28 20.44 -14.21
N LYS A 141 6.19 20.44 -15.00
CA LYS A 141 5.77 21.58 -15.83
C LYS A 141 5.37 22.78 -14.97
N ASN A 142 4.65 22.55 -13.88
CA ASN A 142 4.25 23.60 -12.95
C ASN A 142 5.46 24.22 -12.25
N ASN A 143 6.35 23.39 -11.72
CA ASN A 143 7.57 23.83 -11.04
C ASN A 143 8.47 24.65 -11.98
N LEU A 144 8.63 24.21 -13.24
CA LEU A 144 9.41 24.96 -14.22
C LEU A 144 8.81 26.35 -14.49
N THR A 145 7.49 26.41 -14.63
CA THR A 145 6.77 27.67 -14.84
C THR A 145 6.96 28.62 -13.65
N GLU A 146 6.87 28.09 -12.43
CA GLU A 146 7.08 28.86 -11.21
C GLU A 146 8.51 29.40 -11.11
N VAL A 147 9.52 28.56 -11.38
CA VAL A 147 10.93 28.98 -11.39
C VAL A 147 11.17 30.08 -12.42
N ILE A 148 10.63 29.93 -13.63
CA ILE A 148 10.73 30.97 -14.69
C ILE A 148 10.12 32.29 -14.20
N ASN A 149 8.96 32.24 -13.56
CA ASN A 149 8.27 33.44 -13.06
C ASN A 149 9.05 34.11 -11.93
N ARG A 150 9.59 33.34 -10.97
CA ARG A 150 10.46 33.85 -9.91
C ARG A 150 11.72 34.51 -10.48
N CYS A 151 12.37 33.88 -11.47
CA CYS A 151 13.53 34.45 -12.16
C CYS A 151 13.21 35.76 -12.89
N LYS A 152 12.05 35.86 -13.56
CA LYS A 152 11.59 37.10 -14.21
C LYS A 152 11.35 38.20 -13.16
N ALA A 153 10.70 37.88 -12.05
CA ALA A 153 10.45 38.83 -10.96
C ALA A 153 11.74 39.33 -10.32
N GLY A 154 12.71 38.43 -10.07
CA GLY A 154 14.03 38.78 -9.56
C GLY A 154 14.78 39.74 -10.49
N ARG A 155 14.80 39.45 -11.80
CA ARG A 155 15.39 40.34 -12.81
C ARG A 155 14.75 41.73 -12.81
N LYS A 156 13.42 41.82 -12.72
CA LYS A 156 12.72 43.12 -12.61
C LYS A 156 13.15 43.89 -11.36
N LYS A 157 13.26 43.24 -10.21
CA LYS A 157 13.73 43.88 -8.96
C LYS A 157 15.15 44.41 -9.10
N ILE A 158 16.07 43.62 -9.65
CA ILE A 158 17.46 44.03 -9.90
C ILE A 158 17.51 45.23 -10.85
N HIS A 159 16.75 45.19 -11.94
CA HIS A 159 16.68 46.30 -12.90
C HIS A 159 16.18 47.60 -12.24
N ASN A 160 15.08 47.52 -11.48
CA ASN A 160 14.54 48.68 -10.76
C ASN A 160 15.53 49.22 -9.72
N PHE A 161 16.26 48.36 -9.03
CA PHE A 161 17.29 48.78 -8.08
C PHE A 161 18.43 49.52 -8.79
N ARG A 162 18.92 48.99 -9.92
CA ARG A 162 19.95 49.66 -10.74
C ARG A 162 19.50 51.05 -11.20
N LEU A 163 18.25 51.19 -11.67
CA LEU A 163 17.70 52.50 -12.04
C LEU A 163 17.71 53.48 -10.87
N LYS A 164 17.28 53.06 -9.68
CA LYS A 164 17.30 53.89 -8.47
C LYS A 164 18.71 54.34 -8.10
N VAL A 165 19.68 53.41 -8.12
CA VAL A 165 21.09 53.72 -7.83
C VAL A 165 21.66 54.70 -8.85
N ASN A 166 21.46 54.47 -10.14
CA ASN A 166 21.95 55.37 -11.19
C ASN A 166 21.36 56.77 -11.05
N ASN A 167 20.04 56.88 -10.85
CA ASN A 167 19.38 58.18 -10.63
C ASN A 167 19.95 58.91 -9.40
N HIS A 168 20.30 58.18 -8.34
CA HIS A 168 20.92 58.79 -7.15
C HIS A 168 22.36 59.24 -7.41
N LEU A 169 23.14 58.48 -8.17
CA LEU A 169 24.49 58.87 -8.56
C LEU A 169 24.47 60.13 -9.45
N ASP A 170 23.50 60.24 -10.35
CA ASP A 170 23.34 61.43 -11.20
C ASP A 170 23.00 62.68 -10.39
N THR A 171 22.17 62.58 -9.34
CA THR A 171 21.88 63.71 -8.46
C THR A 171 23.07 64.13 -7.57
N ILE A 172 23.99 63.22 -7.27
CA ILE A 172 25.22 63.53 -6.53
C ILE A 172 26.29 64.16 -7.44
N LYS A 173 26.33 63.85 -8.73
CA LYS A 173 27.35 64.38 -9.66
C LYS A 173 27.18 65.87 -10.02
N PHE A 174 26.03 66.48 -9.75
CA PHE A 174 25.72 67.86 -10.16
C PHE A 174 25.78 69.00 -9.10
N PRO A 175 25.82 68.80 -7.77
CA PRO A 175 25.91 69.92 -6.83
C PRO A 175 27.33 70.45 -6.60
N GLN A 176 28.37 69.63 -6.78
CA GLN A 176 29.73 70.01 -6.38
C GLN A 176 30.46 70.92 -7.38
N TYR A 177 30.08 70.90 -8.66
CA TYR A 177 30.70 71.78 -9.67
C TYR A 177 30.03 73.16 -9.79
N TYR A 178 28.79 73.33 -9.33
CA TYR A 178 28.10 74.64 -9.40
C TYR A 178 28.43 75.57 -8.23
N PHE A 179 28.82 75.03 -7.06
CA PHE A 179 29.21 75.85 -5.91
C PHE A 179 30.64 76.41 -6.02
N PHE A 180 31.56 75.69 -6.68
CA PHE A 180 32.94 76.15 -6.83
C PHE A 180 33.08 77.32 -7.82
N TYR A 181 32.32 77.30 -8.92
CA TYR A 181 32.35 78.40 -9.90
C TYR A 181 31.66 79.68 -9.41
N ARG A 182 30.70 79.59 -8.47
CA ARG A 182 30.01 80.77 -7.92
C ARG A 182 30.81 81.45 -6.80
N TYR A 183 31.59 80.70 -6.03
CA TYR A 183 32.50 81.29 -5.03
C TYR A 183 33.74 81.94 -5.67
N LEU A 184 34.33 81.31 -6.69
CA LEU A 184 35.51 81.89 -7.36
C LEU A 184 35.22 83.14 -8.21
N HIS A 185 33.97 83.38 -8.62
CA HIS A 185 33.59 84.61 -9.33
C HIS A 185 33.03 85.73 -8.43
N PHE A 186 32.72 85.46 -7.16
CA PHE A 186 32.24 86.49 -6.22
C PHE A 186 33.38 87.21 -5.50
N ASP A 187 34.52 86.54 -5.30
CA ASP A 187 35.71 87.15 -4.65
C ASP A 187 36.56 88.02 -5.59
N TYR A 188 36.37 87.94 -6.92
CA TYR A 188 37.14 88.72 -7.89
C TYR A 188 36.53 90.11 -8.20
N THR A 189 35.27 90.37 -7.83
CA THR A 189 34.58 91.63 -8.16
C THR A 189 34.45 92.62 -7.01
N GLN A 190 34.89 92.28 -5.80
CA GLN A 190 34.90 93.22 -4.65
C GLN A 190 36.28 93.78 -4.27
N ASN A 191 37.37 93.35 -4.92
CA ASN A 191 38.74 93.82 -4.62
C ASN A 191 39.33 94.78 -5.68
N LEU A 192 38.50 95.44 -6.50
CA LEU A 192 38.95 96.45 -7.48
C LEU A 192 38.29 97.84 -7.32
N THR A 193 37.72 98.13 -6.15
CA THR A 193 37.38 99.50 -5.73
C THR A 193 37.69 99.65 -4.26
N ILE A 194 38.89 100.17 -3.96
CA ILE A 194 39.37 100.94 -2.80
C ILE A 194 40.88 100.64 -2.71
N GLY A 195 41.71 101.61 -3.11
CA GLY A 195 43.17 101.55 -3.13
C GLY A 195 43.75 102.28 -4.33
#